data_AF-A0A7V9NZY2-F1
#
_entry.id   AF-A0A7V9NZY2-F1
#
_cell.length_a   1.000
_cell.length_b   1.000
_cell.length_c   1.000
_cell.angle_alpha   90.00
_cell.angle_beta   90.00
_cell.angle_gamma   90.00
#
_symmetry.space_group_name_H-M   'P 1'
#
loop_
_entity.id
_entity.type
_entity.pdbx_description
1 polymer ?
#
loop_
_entity_poly.entity_id
_entity_poly.type
_entity_poly.pdbx_seq_one_letter_code
_entity_poly.pdbx_strand_id
1 'polypeptide(L)'
;MSDIVKELLDEDAFDPKKLFNEEEYSTLIIKRDGFNKKENNAADLLEGLLDKEITRAESEEIFLKLKGSNSVDMMVDAIKKAKRLEEKIILTAACWESCLDFSNHFLFFVELACNDILLLSLEGLTVVENCEGTIDESTLSKALEIAQSSNSSNRELMIDLITNIKSRIV
;
A
#
# COMPACT_ATOMS: atom_id res chain seq x y z
N MET A 1 38.90 32.22 -20.56
CA MET A 1 38.26 31.47 -19.47
C MET A 1 37.48 32.50 -18.67
N SER A 2 36.13 32.42 -18.66
CA SER A 2 35.29 33.42 -18.01
C SER A 2 35.45 33.36 -16.49
N ASP A 3 35.15 34.45 -15.79
CA ASP A 3 35.33 34.56 -14.33
C ASP A 3 34.57 33.47 -13.55
N ILE A 4 33.45 32.98 -14.11
CA ILE A 4 32.68 31.83 -13.60
C ILE A 4 33.52 30.55 -13.51
N VAL A 5 34.44 30.34 -14.46
CA VAL A 5 35.27 29.12 -14.49
C VAL A 5 36.40 29.20 -13.48
N LYS A 6 36.83 30.40 -13.06
CA LYS A 6 37.81 30.57 -11.97
C LYS A 6 37.19 30.31 -10.61
N GLU A 7 35.94 30.75 -10.39
CA GLU A 7 35.22 30.56 -9.12
C GLU A 7 34.90 29.07 -8.83
N LEU A 8 34.69 28.27 -9.89
CA LEU A 8 34.47 26.82 -9.76
C LEU A 8 35.75 26.00 -9.53
N LEU A 9 36.93 26.62 -9.66
CA LEU A 9 38.24 25.95 -9.56
C LEU A 9 39.06 26.42 -8.36
N ASP A 10 38.51 27.26 -7.48
CA ASP A 10 39.17 27.62 -6.22
C ASP A 10 39.12 26.42 -5.25
N GLU A 11 40.29 25.88 -4.93
CA GLU A 11 40.45 24.71 -4.04
C GLU A 11 39.96 24.97 -2.60
N ASP A 12 39.82 26.24 -2.21
CA ASP A 12 39.27 26.66 -0.91
C ASP A 12 37.73 26.82 -0.91
N ALA A 13 37.06 26.65 -2.06
CA ALA A 13 35.60 26.78 -2.16
C ALA A 13 34.84 25.51 -1.73
N PHE A 14 35.51 24.37 -1.62
CA PHE A 14 34.89 23.08 -1.31
C PHE A 14 35.08 22.72 0.17
N ASP A 15 34.29 23.34 1.04
CA ASP A 15 34.22 22.97 2.47
C ASP A 15 33.31 21.74 2.63
N PRO A 16 33.85 20.54 2.94
CA PRO A 16 33.04 19.33 3.03
C PRO A 16 32.03 19.39 4.17
N LYS A 17 32.24 20.23 5.19
CA LYS A 17 31.30 20.38 6.31
C LYS A 17 30.06 21.19 5.93
N LYS A 18 30.15 22.06 4.91
CA LYS A 18 28.97 22.76 4.34
C LYS A 18 28.06 21.82 3.55
N LEU A 19 28.59 20.69 3.07
CA LEU A 19 27.79 19.69 2.35
C LEU A 19 26.81 18.93 3.24
N PHE A 20 26.97 19.00 4.56
CA PHE A 20 26.14 18.33 5.57
C PHE A 20 25.50 19.32 6.55
N ASN A 21 25.30 20.57 6.13
CA ASN A 21 24.49 21.51 6.90
C ASN A 21 23.01 21.11 6.75
N GLU A 22 22.43 20.46 7.75
CA GLU A 22 21.05 19.95 7.71
C GLU A 22 20.00 21.07 7.49
N GLU A 23 20.33 22.32 7.86
CA GLU A 23 19.46 23.50 7.68
C GLU A 23 19.58 24.15 6.28
N GLU A 24 20.77 24.19 5.67
CA GLU A 24 20.99 24.79 4.32
C GLU A 24 20.98 23.78 3.18
N TYR A 25 21.46 22.57 3.46
CA TYR A 25 21.59 21.44 2.55
C TYR A 25 21.04 20.21 3.26
N SER A 26 19.78 20.30 3.72
CA SER A 26 18.90 19.15 3.61
C SER A 26 19.19 18.55 2.24
N THR A 27 19.57 17.27 2.17
CA THR A 27 19.36 16.49 0.95
C THR A 27 18.04 16.99 0.41
N LEU A 28 18.00 17.48 -0.83
CA LEU A 28 16.72 17.62 -1.50
C LEU A 28 16.16 16.20 -1.48
N ILE A 29 15.49 15.83 -0.38
CA ILE A 29 14.32 14.98 -0.41
C ILE A 29 13.53 15.76 -1.43
N ILE A 30 13.65 15.32 -2.69
CA ILE A 30 12.79 15.78 -3.75
C ILE A 30 11.44 15.52 -3.11
N LYS A 31 10.83 16.58 -2.57
CA LYS A 31 9.45 16.52 -2.12
C LYS A 31 8.80 15.98 -3.36
N ARG A 32 8.30 14.74 -3.30
CA ARG A 32 7.50 14.21 -4.40
C ARG A 32 6.41 15.26 -4.57
N ASP A 33 6.51 16.06 -5.63
CA ASP A 33 5.68 17.26 -5.76
C ASP A 33 4.22 16.81 -5.67
N GLY A 34 3.50 17.35 -4.69
CA GLY A 34 2.11 16.99 -4.41
C GLY A 34 1.85 16.08 -3.20
N PHE A 35 2.86 15.57 -2.48
CA PHE A 35 2.66 14.77 -1.27
C PHE A 35 3.06 15.49 0.02
N ASN A 36 2.23 15.39 1.06
CA ASN A 36 2.54 15.89 2.40
C ASN A 36 3.52 14.94 3.14
N LYS A 37 4.11 15.40 4.26
CA LYS A 37 5.11 14.63 5.02
C LYS A 37 4.59 13.26 5.48
N LYS A 38 3.32 13.17 5.88
CA LYS A 38 2.70 11.91 6.30
C LYS A 38 2.56 10.94 5.14
N GLU A 39 2.22 11.46 3.97
CA GLU A 39 2.08 10.67 2.75
C GLU A 39 3.41 10.13 2.24
N ASN A 40 4.48 10.94 2.27
CA ASN A 40 5.82 10.46 1.91
C ASN A 40 6.28 9.36 2.87
N ASN A 41 6.09 9.54 4.18
CA ASN A 41 6.46 8.52 5.16
C ASN A 41 5.75 7.19 4.94
N ALA A 42 4.44 7.21 4.66
CA ALA A 42 3.69 5.97 4.42
C ALA A 42 4.07 5.33 3.07
N ALA A 43 4.40 6.12 2.04
CA ALA A 43 4.95 5.58 0.80
C ALA A 43 6.30 4.87 1.01
N ASP A 44 7.21 5.47 1.78
CA ASP A 44 8.51 4.87 2.10
C ASP A 44 8.36 3.57 2.89
N LEU A 45 7.40 3.52 3.82
CA LEU A 45 7.06 2.30 4.56
C LEU A 45 6.54 1.19 3.63
N LEU A 46 5.66 1.53 2.69
CA LEU A 46 5.14 0.55 1.72
C LEU A 46 6.21 0.06 0.74
N GLU A 47 7.14 0.93 0.33
CA GLU A 47 8.31 0.53 -0.45
C GLU A 47 9.21 -0.43 0.35
N GLY A 48 9.35 -0.22 1.67
CA GLY A 48 10.10 -1.11 2.56
C GLY A 48 9.55 -2.55 2.56
N LEU A 49 8.23 -2.74 2.52
CA LEU A 49 7.61 -4.07 2.45
C LEU A 49 7.96 -4.83 1.16
N LEU A 50 8.43 -4.14 0.13
CA LEU A 50 8.82 -4.73 -1.15
C LEU A 50 10.31 -5.10 -1.21
N ASP A 51 11.08 -4.83 -0.16
CA ASP A 51 12.45 -5.28 -0.06
C ASP A 51 12.48 -6.80 0.07
N LYS A 52 13.32 -7.44 -0.75
CA LYS A 52 13.46 -8.90 -0.80
C LYS A 52 14.17 -9.47 0.42
N GLU A 53 14.96 -8.65 1.09
CA GLU A 53 15.72 -9.04 2.28
C GLU A 53 15.03 -8.61 3.58
N ILE A 54 13.79 -8.08 3.50
CA ILE A 54 13.06 -7.65 4.69
C ILE A 54 12.86 -8.81 5.65
N THR A 55 13.24 -8.60 6.91
CA THR A 55 12.98 -9.55 7.98
C THR A 55 11.56 -9.39 8.49
N ARG A 56 11.03 -10.47 9.09
CA ARG A 56 9.71 -10.43 9.74
C ARG A 56 9.59 -9.31 10.77
N ALA A 57 10.63 -9.06 11.56
CA ALA A 57 10.61 -8.01 12.59
C ALA A 57 10.51 -6.61 11.98
N GLU A 58 11.16 -6.37 10.84
CA GLU A 58 11.08 -5.11 10.10
C GLU A 58 9.68 -4.92 9.50
N SER A 59 9.07 -5.98 8.94
CA SER A 59 7.68 -5.92 8.46
C SER A 59 6.71 -5.59 9.58
N GLU A 60 6.84 -6.24 10.75
CA GLU A 60 6.01 -5.97 11.93
C GLU A 60 6.15 -4.50 12.39
N GLU A 61 7.37 -3.94 12.37
CA GLU A 61 7.58 -2.53 12.69
C GLU A 61 6.91 -1.59 11.67
N ILE A 62 6.96 -1.93 10.38
CA ILE A 62 6.25 -1.19 9.33
C ILE A 62 4.74 -1.23 9.57
N PHE A 63 4.16 -2.40 9.86
CA PHE A 63 2.73 -2.54 10.13
C PHE A 63 2.28 -1.69 11.31
N LEU A 64 3.05 -1.65 12.39
CA LEU A 64 2.76 -0.78 13.55
C LEU A 64 2.75 0.70 13.16
N LYS A 65 3.69 1.15 12.30
CA LYS A 65 3.75 2.54 11.82
C LYS A 65 2.59 2.88 10.87
N LEU A 66 2.23 1.95 9.97
CA LEU A 66 1.07 2.11 9.08
C LEU A 66 -0.23 2.20 9.87
N LYS A 67 -0.38 1.38 10.92
CA LYS A 67 -1.52 1.44 11.84
C LYS A 67 -1.59 2.77 12.58
N GLY A 68 -0.48 3.20 13.19
CA GLY A 68 -0.41 4.47 13.93
C GLY A 68 -0.69 5.71 13.07
N SER A 69 -0.48 5.61 11.76
CA SER A 69 -0.76 6.69 10.81
C SER A 69 -2.13 6.60 10.14
N ASN A 70 -2.93 5.55 10.39
CA ASN A 70 -4.20 5.27 9.70
C ASN A 70 -4.07 5.37 8.16
N SER A 71 -3.15 4.59 7.59
CA SER A 71 -2.73 4.69 6.18
C SER A 71 -3.62 3.91 5.18
N VAL A 72 -4.87 3.62 5.55
CA VAL A 72 -5.82 2.79 4.76
C VAL A 72 -5.90 3.23 3.29
N ASP A 73 -6.22 4.50 3.03
CA ASP A 73 -6.39 5.00 1.65
C ASP A 73 -5.09 4.91 0.85
N MET A 74 -3.95 5.16 1.49
CA MET A 74 -2.65 5.08 0.83
C MET A 74 -2.29 3.65 0.44
N MET A 75 -2.59 2.68 1.29
CA MET A 75 -2.35 1.27 1.01
C MET A 75 -3.19 0.83 -0.20
N VAL A 76 -4.47 1.19 -0.22
CA VAL A 76 -5.36 0.91 -1.37
C VAL A 76 -4.84 1.57 -2.65
N ASP A 77 -4.40 2.82 -2.56
CA ASP A 77 -3.80 3.55 -3.68
C ASP A 77 -2.53 2.89 -4.20
N ALA A 78 -1.67 2.37 -3.32
CA ALA A 78 -0.46 1.64 -3.69
C ALA A 78 -0.80 0.35 -4.44
N ILE A 79 -1.79 -0.43 -3.96
CA ILE A 79 -2.25 -1.65 -4.64
C ILE A 79 -2.81 -1.32 -6.04
N LYS A 80 -3.60 -0.24 -6.18
CA LYS A 80 -4.13 0.20 -7.47
C LYS A 80 -3.02 0.62 -8.45
N LYS A 81 -1.96 1.24 -7.95
CA LYS A 81 -0.82 1.74 -8.75
C LYS A 81 0.24 0.66 -9.01
N ALA A 82 0.24 -0.44 -8.24
CA ALA A 82 1.19 -1.53 -8.38
C ALA A 82 1.12 -2.17 -9.78
N LYS A 83 2.25 -2.17 -10.48
CA LYS A 83 2.37 -2.69 -11.85
C LYS A 83 2.75 -4.17 -11.87
N ARG A 84 3.59 -4.61 -10.92
CA ARG A 84 3.98 -6.02 -10.83
C ARG A 84 2.97 -6.77 -9.95
N LEU A 85 2.64 -7.98 -10.37
CA LEU A 85 1.71 -8.85 -9.65
C LEU A 85 2.22 -9.20 -8.25
N GLU A 86 3.51 -9.47 -8.12
CA GLU A 86 4.17 -9.76 -6.84
C GLU A 86 3.99 -8.62 -5.84
N GLU A 87 4.24 -7.37 -6.25
CA GLU A 87 4.00 -6.19 -5.40
C GLU A 87 2.54 -6.09 -4.98
N LYS A 88 1.61 -6.34 -5.91
CA LYS A 88 0.18 -6.27 -5.63
C LYS A 88 -0.22 -7.31 -4.58
N ILE A 89 0.32 -8.51 -4.63
CA ILE A 89 0.08 -9.57 -3.65
C ILE A 89 0.61 -9.14 -2.27
N ILE A 90 1.89 -8.72 -2.20
CA ILE A 90 2.52 -8.29 -0.94
C ILE A 90 1.75 -7.13 -0.30
N LEU A 91 1.39 -6.11 -1.09
CA LEU A 91 0.65 -4.95 -0.59
C LEU A 91 -0.79 -5.31 -0.16
N THR A 92 -1.42 -6.29 -0.80
CA THR A 92 -2.75 -6.78 -0.39
C THR A 92 -2.67 -7.56 0.91
N ALA A 93 -1.65 -8.42 1.09
CA ALA A 93 -1.40 -9.12 2.36
C ALA A 93 -1.17 -8.14 3.52
N ALA A 94 -0.37 -7.10 3.27
CA ALA A 94 -0.08 -6.05 4.24
C ALA A 94 -1.34 -5.39 4.82
N CYS A 95 -2.45 -5.33 4.07
CA CYS A 95 -3.72 -4.79 4.57
C CYS A 95 -4.21 -5.56 5.80
N TRP A 96 -4.35 -6.90 5.73
CA TRP A 96 -4.82 -7.66 6.88
C TRP A 96 -3.73 -7.84 7.96
N GLU A 97 -2.46 -7.94 7.57
CA GLU A 97 -1.34 -8.03 8.52
C GLU A 97 -1.16 -6.77 9.37
N SER A 98 -1.54 -5.60 8.83
CA SER A 98 -1.52 -4.34 9.57
C SER A 98 -2.63 -4.18 10.61
N CYS A 99 -3.63 -5.08 10.62
CA CYS A 99 -4.81 -5.02 11.47
C CYS A 99 -5.51 -3.64 11.42
N LEU A 100 -5.57 -3.05 10.22
CA LEU A 100 -6.37 -1.86 9.90
C LEU A 100 -7.73 -2.31 9.33
N ASP A 101 -8.78 -1.51 9.55
CA ASP A 101 -10.11 -1.81 9.01
C ASP A 101 -10.28 -1.22 7.60
N PHE A 102 -10.50 -2.09 6.63
CA PHE A 102 -10.67 -1.76 5.21
C PHE A 102 -12.13 -1.76 4.75
N SER A 103 -13.09 -1.76 5.67
CA SER A 103 -14.53 -1.80 5.35
C SER A 103 -14.99 -0.71 4.37
N ASN A 104 -14.39 0.49 4.41
CA ASN A 104 -14.69 1.57 3.45
C ASN A 104 -14.26 1.26 2.00
N HIS A 105 -13.39 0.27 1.81
CA HIS A 105 -12.88 -0.19 0.52
C HIS A 105 -13.34 -1.63 0.21
N PHE A 106 -14.41 -2.11 0.85
CA PHE A 106 -14.87 -3.50 0.75
C PHE A 106 -14.99 -4.00 -0.70
N LEU A 107 -15.65 -3.24 -1.58
CA LEU A 107 -15.82 -3.63 -2.98
C LEU A 107 -14.50 -3.83 -3.73
N PHE A 108 -13.49 -3.02 -3.41
CA PHE A 108 -12.18 -3.13 -4.02
C PHE A 108 -11.53 -4.48 -3.68
N PHE A 109 -11.62 -4.92 -2.42
CA PHE A 109 -11.08 -6.22 -2.02
C PHE A 109 -11.94 -7.40 -2.52
N VAL A 110 -13.25 -7.23 -2.68
CA VAL A 110 -14.11 -8.21 -3.35
C VAL A 110 -13.68 -8.40 -4.81
N GLU A 111 -13.36 -7.33 -5.53
CA GLU A 111 -12.82 -7.41 -6.90
C GLU A 111 -11.45 -8.11 -6.95
N LEU A 112 -10.57 -7.85 -5.97
CA LEU A 112 -9.30 -8.57 -5.86
C LEU A 112 -9.50 -10.07 -5.54
N ALA A 113 -10.45 -10.40 -4.67
CA ALA A 113 -10.81 -11.77 -4.33
C ALA A 113 -11.34 -12.54 -5.55
N CYS A 114 -11.93 -11.85 -6.54
CA CYS A 114 -12.39 -12.43 -7.80
C CYS A 114 -11.27 -12.69 -8.82
N ASN A 115 -10.00 -12.43 -8.50
CA ASN A 115 -8.89 -12.61 -9.44
C ASN A 115 -8.64 -14.11 -9.75
N ASP A 116 -8.08 -14.41 -10.92
CA ASP A 116 -7.66 -15.78 -11.29
C ASP A 116 -6.33 -16.19 -10.64
N ILE A 117 -5.48 -15.23 -10.29
CA ILE A 117 -4.24 -15.50 -9.57
C ILE A 117 -4.59 -15.89 -8.13
N LEU A 118 -4.41 -17.18 -7.82
CA LEU A 118 -4.76 -17.77 -6.53
C LEU A 118 -4.26 -16.95 -5.33
N LEU A 119 -2.99 -16.55 -5.33
CA LEU A 119 -2.42 -15.77 -4.22
C LEU A 119 -3.12 -14.42 -4.06
N LEU A 120 -3.36 -13.68 -5.15
CA LEU A 120 -4.03 -12.38 -5.05
C LEU A 120 -5.50 -12.52 -4.62
N SER A 121 -6.17 -13.57 -5.11
CA SER A 121 -7.54 -13.92 -4.73
C SER A 121 -7.63 -14.26 -3.25
N LEU A 122 -6.69 -15.05 -2.74
CA LEU A 122 -6.60 -15.42 -1.33
C LEU A 122 -6.41 -14.18 -0.45
N GLU A 123 -5.41 -13.34 -0.74
CA GLU A 123 -5.17 -12.12 0.06
C GLU A 123 -6.38 -11.17 0.02
N GLY A 124 -7.01 -11.01 -1.15
CA GLY A 124 -8.23 -10.21 -1.29
C GLY A 124 -9.37 -10.74 -0.41
N LEU A 125 -9.59 -12.05 -0.40
CA LEU A 125 -10.58 -12.70 0.46
C LEU A 125 -10.24 -12.52 1.94
N THR A 126 -8.98 -12.71 2.34
CA THR A 126 -8.57 -12.55 3.74
C THR A 126 -8.81 -11.12 4.23
N VAL A 127 -8.58 -10.09 3.40
CA VAL A 127 -8.94 -8.71 3.77
C VAL A 127 -10.45 -8.54 3.92
N VAL A 128 -11.26 -9.12 3.01
CA VAL A 128 -12.72 -9.11 3.10
C VAL A 128 -13.22 -9.77 4.38
N GLU A 129 -12.64 -10.90 4.78
CA GLU A 129 -13.00 -11.60 6.01
C GLU A 129 -12.67 -10.79 7.27
N ASN A 130 -11.58 -10.03 7.24
CA ASN A 130 -11.10 -9.21 8.36
C ASN A 130 -11.71 -7.78 8.40
N CYS A 131 -12.63 -7.44 7.50
CA CYS A 131 -13.38 -6.18 7.60
C CYS A 131 -14.34 -6.23 8.80
N GLU A 132 -14.05 -5.43 9.83
CA GLU A 132 -14.80 -5.37 11.10
C GLU A 132 -15.95 -4.35 11.08
N GLY A 133 -15.84 -3.33 10.22
CA GLY A 133 -16.83 -2.27 10.08
C GLY A 133 -18.16 -2.75 9.51
N THR A 134 -19.22 -1.98 9.79
CA THR A 134 -20.53 -2.20 9.17
C THR A 134 -20.49 -1.80 7.71
N ILE A 135 -20.95 -2.71 6.85
CA ILE A 135 -21.06 -2.47 5.40
C ILE A 135 -22.54 -2.30 5.09
N ASP A 136 -22.88 -1.24 4.34
CA ASP A 136 -24.27 -0.97 3.98
C ASP A 136 -24.82 -2.01 2.99
N GLU A 137 -26.14 -2.19 3.01
CA GLU A 137 -26.84 -3.19 2.20
C GLU A 137 -26.61 -3.00 0.69
N SER A 138 -26.48 -1.76 0.21
CA SER A 138 -26.24 -1.48 -1.20
C SER A 138 -24.85 -1.94 -1.64
N THR A 139 -23.85 -1.73 -0.79
CA THR A 139 -22.49 -2.23 -0.98
C THR A 139 -22.44 -3.76 -0.92
N LEU A 140 -23.11 -4.40 0.04
CA LEU A 140 -23.18 -5.86 0.13
C LEU A 140 -23.88 -6.48 -1.08
N SER A 141 -24.98 -5.88 -1.55
CA SER A 141 -25.72 -6.35 -2.73
C SER A 141 -24.84 -6.29 -3.98
N LYS A 142 -24.11 -5.18 -4.16
CA LYS A 142 -23.17 -5.02 -5.27
C LYS A 142 -21.98 -5.99 -5.17
N ALA A 143 -21.45 -6.21 -3.98
CA ALA A 143 -20.39 -7.20 -3.75
C ALA A 143 -20.85 -8.60 -4.16
N LEU A 144 -22.08 -8.98 -3.79
CA LEU A 144 -22.64 -10.28 -4.13
C LEU A 144 -22.82 -10.44 -5.64
N GLU A 145 -23.28 -9.39 -6.33
CA GLU A 145 -23.38 -9.38 -7.80
C GLU A 145 -22.02 -9.58 -8.47
N ILE A 146 -20.98 -8.87 -8.00
CA ILE A 146 -19.60 -9.02 -8.50
C ILE A 146 -19.13 -10.46 -8.30
N ALA A 147 -19.27 -11.01 -7.10
CA ALA A 147 -18.81 -12.34 -6.79
C ALA A 147 -19.56 -13.44 -7.59
N GLN A 148 -20.87 -13.30 -7.78
CA GLN A 148 -21.69 -14.27 -8.52
C GLN A 148 -21.50 -14.20 -10.04
N SER A 149 -21.16 -13.02 -10.58
CA SER A 149 -20.89 -12.83 -12.00
C SER A 149 -19.45 -13.12 -12.41
N SER A 150 -18.55 -13.27 -11.43
CA SER A 150 -17.15 -13.61 -11.65
C SER A 150 -17.01 -15.00 -12.29
N ASN A 151 -16.15 -15.09 -13.30
CA ASN A 151 -15.74 -16.35 -13.93
C ASN A 151 -14.39 -16.86 -13.40
N SER A 152 -13.99 -16.42 -12.20
CA SER A 152 -12.72 -16.83 -11.59
C SER A 152 -12.58 -18.35 -11.57
N SER A 153 -11.38 -18.80 -11.90
CA SER A 153 -10.96 -20.21 -11.83
C SER A 153 -10.82 -20.73 -10.39
N ASN A 154 -10.74 -19.84 -9.40
CA ASN A 154 -10.59 -20.15 -7.98
C ASN A 154 -11.93 -20.49 -7.29
N ARG A 155 -12.57 -21.58 -7.72
CA ARG A 155 -13.96 -21.92 -7.33
C ARG A 155 -14.21 -21.97 -5.82
N GLU A 156 -13.32 -22.59 -5.05
CA GLU A 156 -13.49 -22.69 -3.59
C GLU A 156 -13.45 -21.31 -2.93
N LEU A 157 -12.47 -20.46 -3.30
CA LEU A 157 -12.40 -19.09 -2.79
C LEU A 157 -13.62 -18.25 -3.18
N MET A 158 -14.20 -18.48 -4.36
CA MET A 158 -15.45 -17.83 -4.75
C MET A 158 -16.64 -18.28 -3.90
N ILE A 159 -16.71 -19.54 -3.52
CA ILE A 159 -17.74 -20.06 -2.59
C ILE A 159 -17.58 -19.40 -1.22
N ASP A 160 -16.36 -19.32 -0.71
CA ASP A 160 -16.05 -18.70 0.57
C ASP A 160 -16.38 -17.20 0.56
N LEU A 161 -15.99 -16.49 -0.50
CA LEU A 161 -16.32 -15.07 -0.71
C LEU A 161 -17.83 -14.83 -0.70
N ILE A 162 -18.58 -15.60 -1.49
CA ILE A 162 -20.05 -15.47 -1.56
C ILE A 162 -20.68 -15.78 -0.20
N THR A 163 -20.17 -16.79 0.51
CA THR A 163 -20.65 -17.17 1.84
C THR A 163 -20.38 -16.06 2.86
N ASN A 164 -19.20 -15.46 2.83
CA ASN A 164 -18.84 -14.32 3.68
C ASN A 164 -19.75 -13.11 3.42
N ILE A 165 -20.00 -12.75 2.16
CA ILE A 165 -20.87 -11.62 1.82
C ILE A 165 -22.31 -11.90 2.30
N LYS A 166 -22.83 -13.10 2.04
CA LYS A 166 -24.20 -13.47 2.44
C LYS A 166 -24.41 -13.49 3.95
N SER A 167 -23.41 -13.87 4.74
CA SER A 167 -23.54 -13.87 6.21
C SER A 167 -23.63 -12.47 6.81
N ARG A 168 -23.22 -11.44 6.06
CA ARG A 168 -23.30 -10.03 6.44
C ARG A 168 -24.62 -9.36 6.04
N ILE A 169 -25.41 -9.99 5.16
CA ILE A 169 -26.75 -9.51 4.78
C ILE A 169 -27.74 -10.03 5.83
N VAL A 170 -28.26 -9.13 6.67
CA VAL A 170 -29.23 -9.43 7.74
C VAL A 170 -30.64 -9.08 7.30
#